data_AF-A0A9X8M5H4-F1
#
_entry.id   AF-A0A9X8M5H4-F1
#
_cell.length_a   1.000
_cell.length_b   1.000
_cell.length_c   1.000
_cell.angle_alpha   90.00
_cell.angle_beta   90.00
_cell.angle_gamma   90.00
#
_symmetry.space_group_name_H-M   'P 1'
#
loop_
_entity.id
_entity.type
_entity.pdbx_description
1 polymer ?
#
loop_
_entity_poly.entity_id
_entity_poly.type
_entity_poly.pdbx_seq_one_letter_code
_entity_poly.pdbx_strand_id
1 'polypeptide(L)'
;MKKTAIRLYNNKNGAHLIFHATPIYPKNAYEFYDHQWYITQNETVIGTPITGECYEMFIITTEIIKEKGYDGLYLYCKRTDIKTGKESNTEFIRLDSNLDKIIDSGTIFDAIKQYDEHGSITTNINQ
;
A
#
# COMPACT_ATOMS: atom_id res chain seq x y z
N MET A 1 7.72 -5.35 -1.82
CA MET A 1 7.22 -4.82 -0.52
C MET A 1 6.23 -5.83 0.05
N LYS A 2 5.72 -5.68 1.28
CA LYS A 2 4.60 -6.52 1.75
C LYS A 2 3.28 -5.77 1.64
N LYS A 3 2.26 -6.41 1.08
CA LYS A 3 0.94 -5.87 0.72
C LYS A 3 -0.14 -6.70 1.40
N THR A 4 -0.98 -6.08 2.20
CA THR A 4 -2.15 -6.73 2.81
C THR A 4 -3.41 -5.95 2.47
N ALA A 5 -4.45 -6.64 2.03
CA ALA A 5 -5.78 -6.09 1.89
C ALA A 5 -6.70 -6.69 2.94
N ILE A 6 -7.57 -5.89 3.54
CA ILE A 6 -8.63 -6.34 4.44
C ILE A 6 -9.95 -5.82 3.88
N ARG A 7 -10.75 -6.71 3.29
CA ARG A 7 -12.08 -6.39 2.75
C ARG A 7 -13.03 -5.97 3.86
N LEU A 8 -13.84 -4.95 3.58
CA LEU A 8 -14.91 -4.52 4.46
C LEU A 8 -16.05 -5.55 4.48
N TYR A 9 -16.65 -5.76 5.65
CA TYR A 9 -17.77 -6.68 5.81
C TYR A 9 -18.93 -6.29 4.89
N ASN A 10 -19.50 -7.26 4.16
CA ASN A 10 -20.57 -7.06 3.17
C ASN A 10 -20.30 -5.96 2.12
N ASN A 11 -19.03 -5.61 1.87
CA ASN A 11 -18.64 -4.68 0.84
C ASN A 11 -17.47 -5.26 0.04
N LYS A 12 -17.82 -5.91 -1.07
CA LYS A 12 -16.85 -6.59 -1.93
C LYS A 12 -15.81 -5.65 -2.56
N ASN A 13 -16.14 -4.38 -2.78
CA ASN A 13 -15.23 -3.43 -3.43
C ASN A 13 -14.32 -2.70 -2.43
N GLY A 14 -14.80 -2.52 -1.21
CA GLY A 14 -14.16 -1.72 -0.18
C GLY A 14 -13.09 -2.50 0.58
N ALA A 15 -11.94 -1.87 0.83
CA ALA A 15 -10.88 -2.48 1.62
C ALA A 15 -10.02 -1.45 2.36
N HIS A 16 -9.41 -1.90 3.45
CA HIS A 16 -8.21 -1.31 4.00
C HIS A 16 -6.99 -1.94 3.33
N LEU A 17 -6.10 -1.10 2.79
CA LEU A 17 -4.86 -1.51 2.17
C LEU A 17 -3.71 -1.12 3.08
N ILE A 18 -2.83 -2.07 3.36
CA ILE A 18 -1.67 -1.91 4.22
C ILE A 18 -0.43 -2.28 3.42
N PHE A 19 0.51 -1.35 3.34
CA PHE A 19 1.74 -1.49 2.58
C PHE A 19 2.94 -1.30 3.51
N HIS A 20 3.88 -2.23 3.46
CA HIS A 20 5.05 -2.27 4.33
C HIS A 20 6.31 -2.29 3.43
N ALA A 21 7.03 -1.16 3.39
CA ALA A 21 8.10 -0.89 2.42
C ALA A 21 9.39 -1.69 2.65
N THR A 22 9.68 -2.07 3.90
CA THR A 22 10.86 -2.85 4.34
C THR A 22 10.45 -4.01 5.27
N PRO A 23 9.75 -5.04 4.76
CA PRO A 23 9.28 -6.18 5.55
C PRO A 23 10.37 -7.07 6.12
N ILE A 24 11.61 -6.90 5.66
CA ILE A 24 12.77 -7.68 6.12
C ILE A 24 13.32 -7.12 7.45
N TYR A 25 13.02 -5.85 7.79
CA TYR A 25 13.50 -5.17 9.00
C TYR A 25 12.37 -4.59 9.86
N PRO A 26 11.33 -5.36 10.24
CA PRO A 26 10.10 -4.80 10.82
C PRO A 26 10.29 -4.09 12.18
N LYS A 27 11.38 -4.36 12.92
CA LYS A 27 11.66 -3.73 14.22
C LYS A 27 12.67 -2.58 14.14
N ASN A 28 13.48 -2.55 13.09
CA ASN A 28 14.65 -1.68 13.00
C ASN A 28 14.69 -0.94 11.65
N ALA A 29 13.57 -0.89 10.91
CA ALA A 29 13.52 -0.29 9.57
C ALA A 29 14.11 1.13 9.56
N TYR A 30 13.79 1.92 10.58
CA TYR A 30 14.24 3.30 10.77
C TYR A 30 15.71 3.44 11.17
N GLU A 31 16.39 2.35 11.56
CA GLU A 31 17.85 2.38 11.77
C GLU A 31 18.62 2.26 10.45
N PHE A 32 17.95 1.78 9.40
CA PHE A 32 18.58 1.46 8.11
C PHE A 32 18.08 2.34 6.97
N TYR A 33 16.81 2.74 6.99
CA TYR A 33 16.18 3.45 5.89
C TYR A 33 15.30 4.60 6.38
N ASP A 34 15.38 5.72 5.66
CA ASP A 34 14.33 6.73 5.63
C ASP A 34 13.29 6.36 4.56
N HIS A 35 12.02 6.69 4.81
CA HIS A 35 10.89 6.37 3.93
C HIS A 35 10.14 7.64 3.53
N GLN A 36 9.66 7.67 2.30
CA GLN A 36 8.70 8.67 1.84
C GLN A 36 7.77 8.03 0.80
N TRP A 37 6.46 8.12 1.03
CA TRP A 37 5.47 7.64 0.08
C TRP A 37 5.14 8.69 -0.98
N TYR A 38 4.88 8.21 -2.20
CA TYR A 38 4.62 9.02 -3.38
C TYR A 38 3.45 8.49 -4.18
N ILE A 39 2.74 9.41 -4.84
CA ILE A 39 1.73 9.13 -5.86
C ILE A 39 2.22 9.65 -7.21
N THR A 40 2.11 8.85 -8.27
CA THR A 40 2.51 9.25 -9.62
C THR A 40 1.50 8.82 -10.68
N GLN A 41 1.50 9.49 -11.83
CA GLN A 41 0.65 9.16 -12.98
C GLN A 41 1.14 7.93 -13.74
N ASN A 42 2.45 7.68 -13.72
CA ASN A 42 3.07 6.52 -14.36
C ASN A 42 4.40 6.16 -13.67
N GLU A 43 4.85 4.93 -13.88
CA GLU A 43 6.05 4.37 -13.24
C GLU A 43 7.38 5.00 -13.67
N THR A 44 7.37 5.80 -14.74
CA THR A 44 8.58 6.44 -15.31
C THR A 44 8.80 7.87 -14.85
N VAL A 45 7.83 8.46 -14.14
CA VAL A 45 7.88 9.85 -13.67
C VAL A 45 7.94 9.87 -12.14
N ILE A 46 8.79 10.76 -11.61
CA ILE A 46 8.89 11.01 -10.17
C ILE A 46 7.53 11.48 -9.66
N GLY A 47 7.02 10.79 -8.64
CA GLY A 47 5.73 11.12 -8.05
C GLY A 47 5.72 12.38 -7.20
N THR A 48 4.52 12.80 -6.83
CA THR A 48 4.29 13.80 -5.79
C THR A 48 4.36 13.13 -4.41
N PRO A 49 5.15 13.65 -3.46
CA PRO A 49 5.21 13.08 -2.12
C PRO A 49 3.86 13.25 -1.41
N ILE A 50 3.43 12.22 -0.68
CA ILE A 50 2.28 12.31 0.22
C ILE A 50 2.77 12.94 1.52
N THR A 51 2.32 14.16 1.80
CA THR A 51 2.77 14.94 2.97
C THR A 51 2.52 14.20 4.28
N GLY A 52 3.57 14.05 5.10
CA GLY A 52 3.50 13.41 6.41
C GLY A 52 3.62 11.88 6.40
N GLU A 53 3.57 11.25 5.22
CA GLU A 53 3.69 9.80 5.06
C GLU A 53 5.15 9.41 4.84
N CYS A 54 5.93 9.57 5.92
CA CYS A 54 7.38 9.28 5.95
C CYS A 54 7.70 8.02 6.77
N TYR A 55 6.70 7.13 6.93
CA TYR A 55 6.81 5.93 7.73
C TYR A 55 7.02 4.69 6.85
N GLU A 56 7.53 3.64 7.48
CA GLU A 56 7.74 2.36 6.81
C GLU A 56 6.42 1.74 6.30
N MET A 57 5.35 1.94 7.07
CA MET A 57 4.00 1.50 6.73
C MET A 57 3.19 2.65 6.16
N PHE A 58 2.40 2.35 5.15
CA PHE A 58 1.33 3.22 4.66
C PHE A 58 0.01 2.46 4.65
N ILE A 59 -1.02 3.10 5.19
CA ILE A 59 -2.37 2.54 5.28
C ILE A 59 -3.31 3.50 4.57
N ILE A 60 -4.10 2.97 3.64
CA ILE A 60 -5.10 3.75 2.91
C ILE A 60 -6.37 2.92 2.73
N THR A 61 -7.52 3.57 2.72
CA THR A 61 -8.80 2.93 2.39
C THR A 61 -9.15 3.19 0.94
N THR A 62 -9.88 2.28 0.31
CA THR A 62 -10.41 2.49 -1.05
C THR A 62 -11.35 3.71 -1.13
N GLU A 63 -11.97 4.10 -0.02
CA GLU A 63 -12.74 5.33 0.11
C GLU A 63 -11.84 6.57 0.00
N ILE A 64 -10.73 6.62 0.74
CA ILE A 64 -9.75 7.72 0.66
C ILE A 64 -9.14 7.81 -0.75
N ILE A 65 -8.87 6.67 -1.41
CA ILE A 65 -8.41 6.65 -2.81
C ILE A 65 -9.39 7.41 -3.71
N LYS A 66 -10.69 7.15 -3.56
CA LYS A 66 -11.75 7.83 -4.31
C LYS A 66 -11.79 9.32 -3.99
N GLU A 67 -11.81 9.67 -2.71
CA GLU A 67 -11.92 11.07 -2.24
C GLU A 67 -10.74 11.93 -2.69
N LYS A 68 -9.53 11.36 -2.72
CA LYS A 68 -8.31 12.05 -3.14
C LYS A 68 -8.11 12.03 -4.66
N GLY A 69 -8.96 11.33 -5.42
CA GLY A 69 -8.82 11.20 -6.87
C GLY A 69 -7.59 10.39 -7.28
N TYR A 70 -7.24 9.35 -6.51
CA TYR A 70 -6.08 8.50 -6.76
C TYR A 70 -6.36 7.31 -7.67
N ASP A 71 -7.60 7.16 -8.16
CA ASP A 71 -7.98 6.11 -9.11
C ASP A 71 -7.10 6.14 -10.37
N GLY A 72 -6.48 5.00 -10.68
CA GLY A 72 -5.61 4.82 -11.83
C GLY A 72 -4.17 5.33 -11.62
N LEU A 73 -3.87 5.99 -10.50
CA LEU A 73 -2.51 6.44 -10.16
C LEU A 73 -1.69 5.30 -9.55
N TYR A 74 -0.39 5.53 -9.42
CA TYR A 74 0.54 4.57 -8.84
C TYR A 74 1.08 5.05 -7.50
N LEU A 75 1.06 4.17 -6.51
CA LEU A 75 1.68 4.34 -5.20
C LEU A 75 3.04 3.64 -5.19
N TYR A 76 4.05 4.30 -4.64
CA TYR A 76 5.31 3.65 -4.27
C TYR A 76 5.94 4.33 -3.05
N CYS A 77 6.86 3.63 -2.38
CA CYS A 77 7.70 4.20 -1.35
C CYS A 77 9.13 4.36 -1.87
N LYS A 78 9.70 5.56 -1.71
CA LYS A 78 11.14 5.76 -1.85
C LYS A 78 11.79 5.45 -0.51
N ARG A 79 12.83 4.62 -0.55
CA ARG A 79 13.66 4.26 0.60
C ARG A 79 15.06 4.79 0.39
N THR A 80 15.58 5.52 1.38
CA THR A 80 16.94 6.04 1.36
C THR A 80 17.75 5.33 2.43
N ASP A 81 18.78 4.58 2.03
CA ASP A 81 19.68 3.92 2.96
C ASP A 81 20.44 4.99 3.77
N ILE A 82 20.29 4.98 5.10
CA ILE A 82 20.81 6.04 5.98
C ILE A 82 22.35 6.04 5.99
N LYS A 83 22.99 4.88 5.81
CA LYS A 83 24.46 4.77 5.87
C LYS A 83 25.13 5.23 4.59
N THR A 84 24.51 4.94 3.44
CA THR A 84 25.11 5.14 2.12
C THR A 84 24.48 6.29 1.34
N GLY A 85 23.32 6.78 1.77
CA GLY A 85 22.52 7.79 1.06
C GLY A 85 21.87 7.26 -0.22
N LYS A 86 21.96 5.96 -0.52
CA LYS A 86 21.46 5.39 -1.76
C LYS A 86 19.93 5.28 -1.74
N GLU A 87 19.29 5.78 -2.78
CA GLU A 87 17.84 5.70 -2.95
C GLU A 87 17.41 4.44 -3.72
N SER A 88 16.29 3.85 -3.31
CA SER A 88 15.61 2.79 -4.06
C SER A 88 14.10 2.86 -3.86
N ASN A 89 13.35 2.67 -4.95
CA ASN A 89 11.89 2.60 -4.88
C ASN A 89 11.43 1.17 -4.57
N THR A 90 10.28 1.05 -3.93
CA THR A 90 9.50 -0.20 -3.99
C THR A 90 8.93 -0.40 -5.40
N GLU A 91 8.33 -1.56 -5.63
CA GLU A 91 7.40 -1.74 -6.74
C GLU A 91 6.29 -0.68 -6.71
N PHE A 92 5.72 -0.40 -7.88
CA PHE A 92 4.59 0.52 -8.06
C PHE A 92 3.28 -0.25 -7.98
N ILE A 93 2.31 0.30 -7.26
CA ILE A 93 0.99 -0.31 -7.09
C ILE A 93 -0.04 0.61 -7.71
N ARG A 94 -0.75 0.13 -8.72
CA ARG A 94 -1.86 0.88 -9.30
C ARG A 94 -3.03 0.91 -8.33
N LEU A 95 -3.45 2.09 -7.93
CA LEU A 95 -4.55 2.32 -7.00
C LEU A 95 -5.89 2.38 -7.72
N ASP A 96 -6.92 1.87 -7.05
CA ASP A 96 -8.31 1.98 -7.47
C ASP A 96 -9.21 1.92 -6.22
N SER A 97 -10.33 2.63 -6.25
CA SER A 97 -11.36 2.64 -5.22
C SER A 97 -12.17 1.33 -5.16
N ASN A 98 -11.83 0.36 -6.01
CA ASN A 98 -12.26 -1.03 -5.95
C ASN A 98 -11.05 -1.97 -5.85
N LEU A 99 -10.98 -2.76 -4.77
CA LEU A 99 -9.92 -3.74 -4.55
C LEU A 99 -9.77 -4.75 -5.71
N ASP A 100 -10.88 -5.21 -6.30
CA ASP A 100 -10.81 -6.20 -7.38
C ASP A 100 -10.08 -5.64 -8.60
N LYS A 101 -10.27 -4.35 -8.89
CA LYS A 101 -9.53 -3.68 -9.97
C LYS A 101 -8.05 -3.50 -9.67
N ILE A 102 -7.67 -3.33 -8.40
CA ILE A 102 -6.26 -3.34 -7.99
C ILE A 102 -5.67 -4.72 -8.28
N ILE A 103 -6.38 -5.80 -7.95
CA ILE A 103 -5.94 -7.18 -8.21
C ILE A 103 -5.84 -7.43 -9.72
N ASP A 104 -6.87 -7.06 -10.48
CA ASP A 104 -6.92 -7.22 -11.95
C ASP A 104 -5.83 -6.42 -12.68
N SER A 105 -5.31 -5.35 -12.06
CA SER A 105 -4.17 -4.60 -12.57
C SER A 105 -2.83 -5.36 -12.49
N GLY A 106 -2.82 -6.54 -11.87
CA GLY A 106 -1.63 -7.38 -11.67
C GLY A 106 -0.99 -7.25 -10.29
N THR A 107 -1.61 -6.51 -9.36
CA THR A 107 -1.07 -6.37 -7.99
C THR A 107 -1.26 -7.68 -7.22
N ILE A 108 -0.14 -8.29 -6.83
CA ILE A 108 -0.13 -9.49 -5.98
C ILE A 108 -0.06 -9.07 -4.50
N PHE A 109 -1.08 -9.42 -3.72
CA PHE A 109 -1.12 -9.24 -2.28
C PHE A 109 -0.55 -10.45 -1.54
N ASP A 110 0.23 -10.22 -0.49
CA ASP A 110 0.75 -11.28 0.39
C ASP A 110 -0.35 -11.88 1.27
N ALA A 111 -1.38 -11.10 1.57
CA ALA A 111 -2.57 -11.55 2.28
C ALA A 111 -3.79 -10.72 1.88
N ILE A 112 -4.90 -11.40 1.62
CA ILE A 112 -6.23 -10.81 1.53
C ILE A 112 -7.03 -11.40 2.69
N LYS A 113 -7.62 -10.53 3.51
CA LYS A 113 -8.44 -10.91 4.67
C LYS A 113 -9.79 -10.20 4.59
N GLN A 114 -10.69 -10.48 5.52
CA GLN A 114 -12.00 -9.84 5.58
C GLN A 114 -12.40 -9.55 7.03
N TYR A 115 -13.02 -8.39 7.26
CA TYR A 115 -13.72 -8.10 8.51
C TYR A 115 -15.02 -8.89 8.60
N ASP A 116 -15.31 -9.47 9.75
CA ASP A 116 -16.64 -10.01 10.07
C ASP A 116 -17.61 -8.89 10.51
N GLU A 117 -18.84 -9.29 10.84
CA GLU A 117 -19.89 -8.38 11.30
C GLU A 117 -19.57 -7.67 12.62
N HIS A 118 -18.58 -8.15 13.37
CA HIS A 118 -18.11 -7.57 14.62
C HIS A 118 -16.84 -6.73 14.43
N GLY A 119 -16.34 -6.60 13.19
CA GLY A 119 -15.10 -5.88 12.88
C GLY A 119 -13.83 -6.67 13.21
N SER A 120 -13.93 -7.96 13.48
CA SER A 120 -12.77 -8.84 13.67
C SER A 120 -12.24 -9.34 12.33
N ILE A 121 -10.92 -9.49 12.23
CA ILE A 121 -10.28 -9.95 11.00
C ILE A 121 -10.33 -11.48 10.95
N THR A 122 -10.97 -12.02 9.91
CA THR A 122 -11.05 -13.46 9.65
C THR A 122 -10.14 -13.84 8.48
N THR A 123 -9.59 -15.06 8.52
CA THR A 123 -8.63 -15.60 7.53
C THR A 123 -9.28 -16.45 6.43
N ASN A 124 -10.60 -16.55 6.38
CA ASN A 124 -11.26 -17.43 5.42
C ASN A 124 -11.25 -16.82 4.01
N ILE A 125 -10.54 -17.46 3.08
CA ILE A 125 -10.85 -17.36 1.66
C ILE A 125 -10.77 -18.79 1.08
N ASN A 126 -11.93 -19.38 0.77
CA ASN A 126 -12.00 -20.38 -0.29
C ASN A 126 -11.69 -19.62 -1.59
N GLN A 127 -10.53 -19.92 -2.18
CA GLN A 127 -10.20 -19.49 -3.54
C GLN A 127 -11.11 -20.18 -4.56
#